data_AF-A0A1M5DDJ5-F1
#
_entry.id   AF-A0A1M5DDJ5-F1
#
_cell.length_a   1.000
_cell.length_b   1.000
_cell.length_c   1.000
_cell.angle_alpha   90.00
_cell.angle_beta   90.00
_cell.angle_gamma   90.00
#
_symmetry.space_group_name_H-M   'P 1'
#
loop_
_entity.id
_entity.type
_entity.pdbx_description
1 polymer ?
#
loop_
_entity_poly.entity_id
_entity_poly.type
_entity_poly.pdbx_seq_one_letter_code
_entity_poly.pdbx_strand_id
1 'polypeptide(L)'
;MLSNNSPVQVWDLKSPDSNIAVKVMLYDSGNLEYSVARNGQVIFENSPLGIITSVADFTSGLTPISFSHKTICESYPMVGAKSRYIKIVEMNSS
;
A
#
# COMPACT_ATOMS: atom_id res chain seq x y z
N MET A 1 -17.63 0.22 26.48
CA MET A 1 -17.58 1.08 25.28
C MET A 1 -16.61 0.39 24.33
N LEU A 2 -17.07 -0.13 23.19
CA LEU A 2 -16.16 -0.57 22.15
C LEU A 2 -15.77 0.68 21.38
N SER A 3 -14.49 1.04 21.33
CA SER A 3 -14.04 2.06 20.40
C SER A 3 -14.41 1.55 19.00
N ASN A 4 -15.12 2.36 18.22
CA ASN A 4 -15.39 2.04 16.83
C ASN A 4 -14.08 2.16 16.04
N ASN A 5 -13.24 1.13 16.09
CA ASN A 5 -11.97 1.08 15.36
C ASN A 5 -12.20 0.54 13.94
N SER A 6 -13.09 1.18 13.20
CA SER A 6 -13.34 0.86 11.80
C SER A 6 -12.64 1.88 10.90
N PRO A 7 -12.01 1.45 9.80
CA PRO A 7 -11.39 2.38 8.88
C PRO A 7 -12.44 3.28 8.23
N VAL A 8 -12.14 4.58 8.14
CA VAL A 8 -12.97 5.59 7.49
C VAL A 8 -12.74 5.63 5.98
N GLN A 9 -11.58 5.16 5.51
CA GLN A 9 -11.28 5.01 4.09
C GLN A 9 -10.37 3.79 3.84
N VAL A 10 -10.58 3.11 2.72
CA VAL A 10 -9.82 1.92 2.31
C VAL A 10 -9.45 2.02 0.84
N TRP A 11 -8.20 1.66 0.50
CA TRP A 11 -7.70 1.55 -0.87
C TRP A 11 -7.14 0.13 -1.11
N ASP A 12 -7.51 -0.54 -2.21
CA ASP A 12 -7.26 -1.99 -2.46
C ASP A 12 -6.33 -2.28 -3.67
N LEU A 13 -5.03 -2.38 -3.42
CA LEU A 13 -3.97 -2.58 -4.41
C LEU A 13 -3.76 -4.07 -4.82
N LYS A 14 -4.34 -4.58 -5.91
CA LYS A 14 -4.04 -5.89 -6.58
C LYS A 14 -2.87 -5.99 -7.60
N SER A 15 -1.97 -6.95 -7.49
CA SER A 15 -0.95 -7.20 -8.53
C SER A 15 -1.57 -7.40 -9.92
N PRO A 16 -0.81 -7.25 -11.02
CA PRO A 16 -1.35 -7.41 -12.37
C PRO A 16 -2.03 -8.75 -12.65
N ASP A 17 -1.60 -9.80 -11.97
CA ASP A 17 -2.18 -11.15 -12.01
C ASP A 17 -3.25 -11.39 -10.91
N SER A 18 -3.57 -10.35 -10.13
CA SER A 18 -4.52 -10.33 -9.01
C SER A 18 -4.21 -11.29 -7.86
N ASN A 19 -3.04 -11.93 -7.85
CA ASN A 19 -2.66 -12.91 -6.83
C ASN A 19 -2.15 -12.27 -5.55
N ILE A 20 -1.71 -11.02 -5.57
CA ILE A 20 -1.32 -10.24 -4.39
C ILE A 20 -2.29 -9.08 -4.27
N ALA A 21 -2.78 -8.77 -3.07
CA ALA A 21 -3.59 -7.60 -2.79
C ALA A 21 -3.05 -6.89 -1.54
N VAL A 22 -2.91 -5.57 -1.58
CA VAL A 22 -2.55 -4.72 -0.44
C VAL A 22 -3.73 -3.84 -0.10
N LYS A 23 -4.19 -3.84 1.14
CA LYS A 23 -5.13 -2.81 1.61
C LYS A 23 -4.35 -1.72 2.30
N VAL A 24 -4.70 -0.48 2.04
CA VAL A 24 -4.31 0.66 2.88
C VAL A 24 -5.58 1.20 3.52
N MET A 25 -5.56 1.39 4.83
CA MET A 25 -6.71 1.73 5.66
C MET A 25 -6.39 2.99 6.46
N LEU A 26 -7.23 4.01 6.34
CA LEU A 26 -7.20 5.20 7.17
C LEU A 26 -8.24 5.07 8.27
N TYR A 27 -7.86 5.34 9.51
CA TYR A 27 -8.78 5.40 10.65
C TYR A 27 -9.14 6.84 11.01
N ASP A 28 -10.20 6.99 11.82
CA ASP A 28 -10.69 8.31 12.25
C ASP A 28 -9.64 9.13 13.02
N SER A 29 -8.74 8.47 13.74
CA SER A 29 -7.58 9.10 14.38
C SER A 29 -6.48 9.56 13.40
N GLY A 30 -6.66 9.36 12.10
CA GLY A 30 -5.72 9.76 11.06
C GLY A 30 -4.45 8.90 10.98
N ASN A 31 -4.43 7.72 11.61
CA ASN A 31 -3.37 6.73 11.42
C ASN A 31 -3.69 5.83 10.22
N LEU A 32 -2.64 5.38 9.56
CA LEU A 32 -2.72 4.45 8.43
C LEU A 32 -2.27 3.06 8.87
N GLU A 33 -2.96 2.03 8.38
CA GLU A 33 -2.50 0.65 8.44
C GLU A 33 -2.53 0.02 7.06
N TYR A 34 -1.73 -1.03 6.86
CA TYR A 34 -1.81 -1.87 5.67
C TYR A 34 -1.92 -3.35 6.02
N SER A 35 -2.51 -4.12 5.10
CA SER A 35 -2.50 -5.58 5.11
C SER A 35 -2.18 -6.12 3.73
N VAL A 36 -1.61 -7.32 3.66
CA VAL A 36 -1.29 -7.99 2.39
C VAL A 36 -1.94 -9.36 2.36
N ALA A 37 -2.63 -9.65 1.27
CA ALA A 37 -3.18 -10.96 0.96
C ALA A 37 -2.51 -11.56 -0.27
N ARG A 38 -2.35 -12.89 -0.26
CA ARG A 38 -1.96 -13.67 -1.43
C ARG A 38 -3.03 -14.72 -1.71
N ASN A 39 -3.53 -14.76 -2.94
CA ASN A 39 -4.62 -15.64 -3.38
C ASN A 39 -5.85 -15.56 -2.44
N GLY A 40 -6.16 -14.35 -1.96
CA GLY A 40 -7.26 -14.11 -1.02
C GLY A 40 -6.97 -14.44 0.45
N GLN A 41 -5.83 -15.04 0.79
CA GLN A 41 -5.43 -15.32 2.16
C GLN A 41 -4.53 -14.20 2.69
N VAL A 42 -4.84 -13.64 3.86
CA VAL A 42 -3.98 -12.66 4.53
C VAL A 42 -2.65 -13.33 4.90
N ILE A 43 -1.56 -12.76 4.41
CA ILE A 43 -0.18 -13.18 4.70
C ILE A 43 0.58 -12.14 5.51
N PHE A 44 0.06 -10.91 5.55
CA PHE A 44 0.55 -9.84 6.38
C PHE A 44 -0.65 -9.12 7.00
N GLU A 45 -0.78 -9.28 8.31
CA GLU A 45 -1.85 -8.66 9.09
C GLU A 45 -1.70 -7.14 9.14
N ASN A 46 -2.75 -6.47 9.63
CA ASN A 46 -2.79 -5.03 9.82
C ASN A 46 -1.54 -4.52 10.54
N SER A 47 -0.80 -3.64 9.87
CA SER A 47 0.43 -3.04 10.39
C SER A 47 0.46 -1.54 10.15
N PRO A 48 0.96 -0.75 11.11
CA PRO A 48 0.94 0.70 11.02
C PRO A 48 1.88 1.23 9.93
N LEU A 49 1.45 2.30 9.27
CA LEU A 49 2.26 3.13 8.38
C LEU A 49 2.41 4.52 8.99
N GLY A 50 3.63 5.03 9.00
CA GLY A 50 3.92 6.38 9.48
C GLY A 50 5.41 6.59 9.72
N ILE A 51 5.79 7.84 9.92
CA ILE A 51 7.16 8.22 10.24
C ILE A 51 7.16 9.40 11.20
N ILE A 52 8.06 9.37 12.19
CA ILE A 52 8.35 10.51 13.05
C ILE A 52 9.62 11.18 12.53
N THR A 53 9.56 12.49 12.33
CA THR A 53 10.69 13.30 11.88
C THR A 53 10.99 14.40 12.89
N SER A 54 12.09 15.13 12.70
CA SER A 54 12.40 16.31 13.52
C SER A 54 11.43 17.48 13.29
N VAL A 55 10.68 17.48 12.20
CA VAL A 55 9.76 18.57 11.82
C VAL A 55 8.34 18.27 12.27
N ALA A 56 7.90 17.02 12.15
CA ALA A 56 6.56 16.59 12.52
C ALA A 56 6.44 15.06 12.68
N ASP A 57 5.36 14.66 13.34
CA ASP A 57 4.89 13.28 13.45
C ASP A 57 3.82 13.01 12.38
N PHE A 58 4.08 12.02 11.52
CA PHE A 58 3.17 11.58 10.45
C PHE A 58 2.62 10.16 10.72
N THR A 59 2.51 9.75 11.99
CA THR A 59 1.94 8.46 12.39
C THR A 59 0.43 8.52 12.65
N SER A 60 -0.12 9.71 12.88
CA SER A 60 -1.55 9.94 13.15
C SER A 60 -1.99 11.35 12.73
N GLY A 61 -3.27 11.67 12.83
CA GLY A 61 -3.83 12.99 12.49
C GLY A 61 -3.79 13.34 11.00
N LEU A 62 -3.50 12.37 10.13
CA LEU A 62 -3.45 12.58 8.68
C LEU A 62 -4.85 12.78 8.12
N THR A 63 -4.98 13.77 7.24
CA THR A 63 -6.17 13.96 6.41
C THR A 63 -5.80 13.71 4.95
N PRO A 64 -6.46 12.79 4.23
CA PRO A 64 -6.14 12.49 2.84
C PRO A 64 -6.54 13.67 1.96
N ILE A 65 -5.58 14.20 1.19
CA ILE A 65 -5.81 15.34 0.28
C ILE A 65 -6.18 14.83 -1.12
N SER A 66 -5.41 13.86 -1.63
CA SER A 66 -5.66 13.27 -2.94
C SER A 66 -5.01 11.89 -3.05
N PHE A 67 -5.49 11.10 -3.99
CA PHE A 67 -4.93 9.82 -4.36
C PHE A 67 -4.88 9.74 -5.89
N SER A 68 -3.81 9.18 -6.44
CA SER A 68 -3.67 8.97 -7.88
C SER A 68 -3.05 7.61 -8.15
N HIS A 69 -3.40 7.03 -9.29
CA HIS A 69 -2.94 5.71 -9.70
C HIS A 69 -2.28 5.78 -11.08
N LYS A 70 -1.27 4.94 -11.30
CA LYS A 70 -0.65 4.76 -12.61
C LYS A 70 -0.23 3.30 -12.79
N THR A 71 -0.52 2.74 -13.96
CA THR A 71 0.05 1.46 -14.36
C THR A 71 1.40 1.67 -15.01
N ILE A 72 2.41 0.95 -14.54
CA ILE A 72 3.76 0.94 -15.12
C ILE A 72 3.97 -0.40 -15.80
N CYS A 73 4.39 -0.40 -17.07
CA CYS A 73 4.78 -1.59 -17.81
C CYS A 73 6.01 -1.28 -18.66
N GLU A 74 7.19 -1.34 -18.04
CA GLU A 74 8.45 -0.90 -18.64
C GLU A 74 9.51 -2.00 -18.58
N SER A 75 10.46 -1.97 -19.52
CA SER A 75 11.57 -2.92 -19.59
C SER A 75 12.88 -2.16 -19.61
N TYR A 76 13.77 -2.48 -18.66
CA TYR A 76 15.06 -1.83 -18.51
C TYR A 76 16.21 -2.81 -18.71
N PRO A 77 17.26 -2.44 -19.47
CA PRO A 77 18.48 -3.24 -19.56
C PRO A 77 19.25 -3.15 -18.23
N MET A 78 19.69 -4.28 -17.69
CA MET A 78 20.48 -4.33 -16.46
C MET A 78 21.80 -5.07 -16.71
N VAL A 79 22.92 -4.36 -16.56
CA VAL A 79 24.28 -4.91 -16.72
C VAL A 79 24.75 -5.47 -15.38
N GLY A 80 25.20 -6.73 -15.35
CA GLY A 80 25.77 -7.37 -14.15
C GLY A 80 24.77 -8.11 -13.25
N ALA A 81 23.50 -8.18 -13.61
CA ALA A 81 22.48 -8.96 -12.88
C ALA A 81 22.27 -10.36 -13.51
N LYS A 82 21.60 -11.28 -12.78
CA LYS A 82 21.25 -12.63 -13.28
C LYS A 82 20.35 -12.62 -14.54
N SER A 83 19.69 -11.50 -14.84
CA SER A 83 18.89 -11.28 -16.05
C SER A 83 19.36 -10.00 -16.75
N ARG A 84 19.33 -9.99 -18.09
CA ARG A 84 19.73 -8.83 -18.92
C ARG A 84 18.63 -7.76 -19.06
N TYR A 85 17.39 -8.11 -18.72
CA TYR A 85 16.22 -7.23 -18.75
C TYR A 85 15.33 -7.47 -17.53
N ILE A 86 14.82 -6.40 -16.91
CA ILE A 86 13.81 -6.47 -15.84
C ILE A 86 12.53 -5.81 -16.35
N LYS A 87 11.41 -6.55 -16.28
CA LYS A 87 10.07 -6.05 -16.56
C LYS A 87 9.45 -5.57 -15.25
N ILE A 88 9.13 -4.29 -15.17
CA ILE A 88 8.37 -3.72 -14.05
C ILE A 88 6.92 -3.67 -14.51
N VAL A 89 6.04 -4.44 -13.86
CA VAL A 89 4.60 -4.35 -14.03
C VAL A 89 3.97 -4.05 -12.68
N GLU A 90 3.51 -2.82 -12.50
CA GLU A 90 2.90 -2.34 -11.26
C GLU A 90 1.51 -1.79 -11.61
N MET A 91 0.46 -2.34 -10.99
CA MET A 91 -0.92 -1.86 -11.09
C MET A 91 -1.37 -1.34 -9.72
N ASN A 92 -2.45 -0.51 -9.67
CA ASN A 92 -3.62 -0.58 -8.74
C ASN A 92 -4.36 0.72 -8.39
N SER A 93 -5.61 0.79 -7.89
CA SER A 93 -6.65 -0.11 -7.29
C SER A 93 -8.02 0.22 -7.93
N SER A 94 -9.01 -0.68 -7.85
CA SER A 94 -10.44 -0.37 -8.11
C SER A 94 -11.06 0.51 -7.02
#